data_AF-A0A6J4FJJ8-F1
#
_entry.id   AF-A0A6J4FJJ8-F1
#
_cell.length_a   1.000
_cell.length_b   1.000
_cell.length_c   1.000
_cell.angle_alpha   90.00
_cell.angle_beta   90.00
_cell.angle_gamma   90.00
#
_symmetry.space_group_name_H-M   'P 1'
#
loop_
_entity.id
_entity.type
_entity.pdbx_description
1 polymer ?
#
loop_
_entity_poly.entity_id
_entity_poly.type
_entity_poly.pdbx_seq_one_letter_code
_entity_poly.pdbx_strand_id
1 'polypeptide(L)'
;MIDPLQAPPLIGAIVYPPDRQPEALQAAFARALQARGFTIGGMIQTTRFGEDGRKTDMELTDVATGEILSIRQKLGSGSRSCSLDPAGLAEASAPLRRAIEAKVDLLLVNKFSKAEQAGDGLAAEMLLAMEQCVPLLTAVPAALVDDWHAFTGGRGRLLGADMASLWRWWGPTHLYRDLVDSVGPGDAKRVIVGLNWIMVEGPDGIGLAQTPERTAPVCRGAAGGWTGRPLAELAQGMLGWDPLAAAVGIAAANAFTNRFDLAALDVNGLDSLGAPDRMVVIGAFPGLAERLPGAVVIDRRPGPGQYPAEAADWLLPQAEAVIVTASALANRTLAHLLRLAPFARIALVGPGAPLSPRLFEYGIGVTSGLVATDPDGLARAVAEGAGARDLKRYCRQATLIGPEERP
;
A
#
# COMPACT_ATOMS: atom_id res chain seq x y z
N MET A 1 20.07 -12.91 19.26
CA MET A 1 20.21 -13.27 17.82
C MET A 1 19.28 -12.34 17.08
N ILE A 2 19.77 -11.53 16.15
CA ILE A 2 18.91 -10.71 15.28
C ILE A 2 18.20 -11.68 14.34
N ASP A 3 16.87 -11.68 14.29
CA ASP A 3 16.15 -12.41 13.25
C ASP A 3 16.44 -11.73 11.91
N PRO A 4 17.13 -12.40 10.96
CA PRO A 4 17.52 -11.81 9.69
C PRO A 4 16.32 -11.46 8.79
N LEU A 5 15.11 -11.92 9.12
CA LEU A 5 13.86 -11.59 8.44
C LEU A 5 13.07 -10.48 9.13
N GLN A 6 13.47 -10.04 10.31
CA GLN A 6 12.80 -8.96 11.03
C GLN A 6 13.18 -7.61 10.40
N ALA A 7 12.27 -7.08 9.59
CA ALA A 7 12.42 -5.76 9.01
C ALA A 7 12.54 -4.70 10.14
N PRO A 8 13.38 -3.67 9.96
CA PRO A 8 13.48 -2.59 10.94
C PRO A 8 12.13 -1.88 11.11
N PRO A 9 11.83 -1.33 12.30
CA PRO A 9 10.59 -0.59 12.53
C PRO A 9 10.45 0.55 11.52
N LEU A 10 9.27 0.65 10.91
CA LEU A 10 8.92 1.80 10.08
C LEU A 10 8.59 2.98 11.00
N ILE A 11 9.54 3.90 11.15
CA ILE A 11 9.42 5.08 12.03
C ILE A 11 9.25 6.34 11.18
N GLY A 12 8.16 7.07 11.41
CA GLY A 12 7.82 8.30 10.69
C GLY A 12 7.56 9.47 11.63
N ALA A 13 8.01 10.65 11.23
CA ALA A 13 7.76 11.91 11.94
C ALA A 13 7.26 12.98 10.97
N ILE A 14 6.03 13.42 11.16
CA ILE A 14 5.49 14.58 10.45
C ILE A 14 6.18 15.83 10.99
N VAL A 15 6.93 16.52 10.14
CA VAL A 15 7.55 17.79 10.51
C VAL A 15 6.57 18.92 10.24
N TYR A 16 6.30 19.73 11.26
CA TYR A 16 5.36 20.85 11.15
C TYR A 16 5.95 22.17 11.67
N PRO A 17 5.60 23.30 11.02
CA PRO A 17 5.93 24.64 11.51
C PRO A 17 5.01 25.06 12.68
N PRO A 18 5.39 26.05 13.50
CA PRO A 18 4.65 26.43 14.71
C PRO A 18 3.18 26.85 14.51
N ASP A 19 2.83 27.30 13.31
CA ASP A 19 1.52 27.80 12.91
C ASP A 19 0.59 26.70 12.35
N ARG A 20 1.10 25.48 12.13
CA ARG A 20 0.32 24.36 11.61
C ARG A 20 0.24 23.23 12.62
N GLN A 21 -0.93 22.61 12.70
CA GLN A 21 -1.22 21.53 13.64
C GLN A 21 -1.32 20.20 12.86
N PRO A 22 -0.49 19.19 13.16
CA PRO A 22 -0.43 17.91 12.42
C PRO A 22 -1.60 16.98 12.74
N GLU A 23 -2.38 17.25 13.78
CA GLU A 23 -3.34 16.30 14.36
C GLU A 23 -4.47 15.93 13.40
N ALA A 24 -4.97 16.91 12.64
CA ALA A 24 -6.00 16.66 11.63
C ALA A 24 -5.49 15.73 10.51
N LEU A 25 -4.22 15.87 10.13
CA LEU A 25 -3.58 15.02 9.12
C LEU A 25 -3.36 13.60 9.66
N GLN A 26 -2.85 13.46 10.89
CA GLN A 26 -2.69 12.15 11.54
C GLN A 26 -4.04 11.42 11.66
N ALA A 27 -5.09 12.12 12.07
CA ALA A 27 -6.43 11.55 12.19
C ALA A 27 -7.02 11.16 10.82
N ALA A 28 -6.80 11.96 9.78
CA ALA A 28 -7.23 11.63 8.43
C ALA A 28 -6.51 10.38 7.90
N PHE A 29 -5.21 10.26 8.15
CA PHE A 29 -4.43 9.11 7.71
C PHE A 29 -4.81 7.83 8.46
N ALA A 30 -5.00 7.92 9.79
CA ALA A 30 -5.50 6.82 10.60
C ALA A 30 -6.82 6.26 10.06
N ARG A 31 -7.79 7.15 9.80
CA ARG A 31 -9.09 6.75 9.21
C ARG A 31 -8.95 6.15 7.83
N ALA A 32 -8.06 6.68 6.99
CA ALA A 32 -7.82 6.16 5.66
C ALA A 32 -7.27 4.72 5.70
N LEU A 33 -6.36 4.42 6.64
CA LEU A 33 -5.84 3.07 6.85
C LEU A 33 -6.89 2.13 7.48
N GLN A 34 -7.64 2.59 8.48
CA GLN A 34 -8.71 1.80 9.11
C GLN A 34 -9.80 1.40 8.09
N ALA A 35 -10.22 2.33 7.23
CA ALA A 35 -11.19 2.07 6.16
C ALA A 35 -10.70 1.01 5.15
N ARG A 36 -9.41 0.70 5.17
CA ARG A 36 -8.77 -0.28 4.30
C ARG A 36 -8.51 -1.62 4.97
N GLY A 37 -8.83 -1.76 6.26
CA GLY A 37 -8.69 -2.99 7.04
C GLY A 37 -7.45 -3.04 7.93
N PHE A 38 -6.61 -2.00 7.93
CA PHE A 38 -5.44 -1.95 8.81
C PHE A 38 -5.86 -1.63 10.25
N THR A 39 -5.23 -2.32 11.20
CA THR A 39 -5.39 -2.10 12.63
C THR A 39 -4.50 -0.95 13.07
N ILE A 40 -5.11 0.14 13.55
CA ILE A 40 -4.39 1.33 13.99
C ILE A 40 -4.65 1.52 15.48
N GLY A 41 -3.58 1.69 16.24
CA GLY A 41 -3.64 1.94 17.68
C GLY A 41 -2.96 3.26 18.05
N GLY A 42 -3.22 3.70 19.27
CA GLY A 42 -2.55 4.84 19.88
C GLY A 42 -3.42 6.07 20.03
N MET A 43 -2.80 7.24 20.18
CA MET A 43 -3.43 8.45 20.71
C MET A 43 -3.18 9.65 19.81
N ILE A 44 -4.24 10.39 19.51
CA ILE A 44 -4.19 11.67 18.80
C ILE A 44 -4.65 12.77 19.74
N GLN A 45 -3.94 13.90 19.75
CA GLN A 45 -4.35 15.06 20.55
C GLN A 45 -5.30 15.93 19.74
N THR A 46 -6.25 16.56 20.41
CA THR A 46 -7.03 17.67 19.86
C THR A 46 -6.80 18.87 20.74
N THR A 47 -6.24 19.94 20.16
CA THR A 47 -6.05 21.21 20.87
C THR A 47 -7.18 22.17 20.50
N ARG A 48 -7.91 22.67 21.49
CA ARG A 48 -8.93 23.71 21.30
C ARG A 48 -8.33 25.07 21.66
N PHE A 49 -8.71 26.09 20.89
CA PHE A 49 -8.30 27.47 21.09
C PHE A 49 -9.52 28.34 21.34
N GLY A 50 -9.38 29.33 22.22
CA GLY A 50 -10.40 30.35 22.48
C GLY A 50 -10.38 31.43 21.40
N GLU A 51 -11.35 32.34 21.46
CA GLU A 51 -11.44 33.49 20.55
C GLU A 51 -10.22 34.42 20.64
N ASP A 52 -9.50 34.40 21.76
CA ASP A 52 -8.25 35.15 22.00
C ASP A 52 -7.00 34.43 21.46
N GLY A 53 -7.16 33.30 20.79
CA GLY A 53 -6.07 32.48 20.25
C GLY A 53 -5.29 31.69 21.31
N ARG A 54 -5.69 31.73 22.59
CA ARG A 54 -5.06 30.93 23.65
C ARG A 54 -5.61 29.51 23.68
N LYS A 55 -4.78 28.55 24.08
CA LYS A 55 -5.18 27.16 24.24
C LYS A 55 -6.22 27.00 25.35
N THR A 56 -7.46 26.72 24.98
CA THR A 56 -8.60 26.56 25.89
C THR A 56 -8.86 25.13 26.30
N ASP A 57 -8.48 24.15 25.48
CA ASP A 57 -8.52 22.74 25.86
C ASP A 57 -7.48 21.86 25.17
N MET A 58 -7.20 20.69 25.75
CA MET A 58 -6.34 19.66 25.18
C MET A 58 -6.86 18.27 25.58
N GLU A 59 -7.30 17.50 24.59
CA GLU A 59 -7.89 16.17 24.75
C GLU A 59 -7.00 15.16 24.01
N LEU A 60 -6.83 13.93 24.54
CA LEU A 60 -6.34 12.80 23.75
C LEU A 60 -7.50 11.91 23.35
N THR A 61 -7.44 11.35 22.15
CA THR A 61 -8.43 10.41 21.64
C THR A 61 -7.75 9.12 21.25
N ASP A 62 -8.23 8.01 21.79
CA ASP A 62 -7.81 6.67 21.39
C ASP A 62 -8.26 6.43 19.94
N VAL A 63 -7.32 6.12 19.07
CA VAL A 63 -7.57 5.96 17.62
C VAL A 63 -8.42 4.73 17.31
N ALA A 64 -8.34 3.69 18.14
CA ALA A 64 -9.06 2.45 17.92
C ALA A 64 -10.51 2.55 18.41
N THR A 65 -10.74 3.16 19.57
CA THR A 65 -12.08 3.21 20.21
C THR A 65 -12.81 4.53 20.01
N GLY A 66 -12.10 5.62 19.72
CA GLY A 66 -12.64 6.98 19.74
C GLY A 66 -12.87 7.54 21.15
N GLU A 67 -12.45 6.83 22.19
CA GLU A 67 -12.58 7.27 23.58
C GLU A 67 -11.69 8.50 23.84
N ILE A 68 -12.26 9.50 24.51
CA ILE A 68 -11.59 10.76 24.80
C ILE A 68 -11.08 10.75 26.25
N LEU A 69 -9.78 10.97 26.41
CA LEU A 69 -9.09 11.16 27.67
C LEU A 69 -8.79 12.66 27.86
N SER A 70 -9.28 13.25 28.93
CA SER A 70 -8.97 14.65 29.30
C SER A 70 -7.71 14.67 30.16
N ILE A 71 -6.64 15.33 29.70
CA ILE A 71 -5.30 15.31 30.35
C ILE A 71 -4.98 16.64 31.04
N ARG A 72 -5.99 17.49 31.24
CA ARG A 72 -5.79 18.80 31.83
C ARG A 72 -5.71 18.74 33.35
N GLN A 73 -4.56 19.15 33.89
CA GLN A 73 -4.48 19.59 35.27
C GLN A 73 -5.16 20.98 35.40
N LYS A 74 -6.14 21.13 36.30
CA LYS A 74 -6.71 22.45 36.64
C LYS A 74 -5.70 23.25 37.48
N LEU A 75 -4.76 23.92 36.84
CA LEU A 75 -3.88 24.88 37.51
C LEU A 75 -4.57 26.26 37.59
N GLY A 76 -4.62 26.83 38.80
CA GLY A 76 -5.32 28.10 39.08
C GLY A 76 -4.79 29.30 38.28
N SER A 77 -5.53 30.42 38.36
CA SER A 77 -5.46 31.62 37.48
C SER A 77 -4.13 32.39 37.39
N GLY A 78 -3.02 31.87 37.94
CA GLY A 78 -1.70 32.51 37.94
C GLY A 78 -0.56 31.72 37.28
N SER A 79 -0.80 30.53 36.73
CA SER A 79 0.27 29.65 36.24
C SER A 79 0.68 29.96 34.79
N ARG A 80 1.95 30.31 34.56
CA ARG A 80 2.55 30.55 33.23
C ARG A 80 3.09 29.28 32.55
N SER A 81 3.05 28.14 33.23
CA SER A 81 3.48 26.84 32.73
C SER A 81 2.31 25.88 32.74
N CYS A 82 1.98 25.33 31.58
CA CYS A 82 1.07 24.20 31.46
C CYS A 82 1.91 22.94 31.76
N SER A 83 1.98 22.49 33.02
CA SER A 83 2.54 21.16 33.28
C SER A 83 1.55 20.11 32.83
N LEU A 84 2.03 19.08 32.14
CA LEU A 84 1.27 17.87 31.90
C LEU A 84 0.95 17.21 33.24
N ASP A 85 -0.26 16.68 33.38
CA ASP A 85 -0.65 15.87 34.54
C ASP A 85 0.00 14.49 34.44
N PRO A 86 0.87 14.09 35.40
CA PRO A 86 1.43 12.74 35.43
C PRO A 86 0.38 11.63 35.45
N ALA A 87 -0.81 11.89 36.00
CA ALA A 87 -1.91 10.93 36.01
C ALA A 87 -2.53 10.74 34.62
N GLY A 88 -2.80 11.83 33.88
CA GLY A 88 -3.32 11.76 32.52
C GLY A 88 -2.32 11.16 31.51
N LEU A 89 -1.01 11.32 31.77
CA LEU A 89 0.04 10.66 30.98
C LEU A 89 0.09 9.14 31.23
N ALA A 90 -0.10 8.70 32.49
CA ALA A 90 -0.22 7.28 32.83
C ALA A 90 -1.47 6.63 32.19
N GLU A 91 -2.58 7.37 32.10
CA GLU A 91 -3.80 6.94 31.41
C GLU A 91 -3.59 6.78 29.89
N ALA A 92 -2.73 7.60 29.26
CA ALA A 92 -2.37 7.44 27.85
C ALA A 92 -1.37 6.30 27.58
N SER A 93 -0.52 5.96 28.55
CA SER A 93 0.50 4.90 28.43
C SER A 93 -0.11 3.50 28.30
N ALA A 94 -1.11 3.16 29.11
CA ALA A 94 -1.67 1.80 29.12
C ALA A 94 -2.33 1.38 27.77
N PRO A 95 -3.16 2.22 27.11
CA PRO A 95 -3.65 1.92 25.76
C PRO A 95 -2.55 1.76 24.71
N LEU A 96 -1.49 2.58 24.77
CA LEU A 96 -0.34 2.47 23.86
C LEU A 96 0.38 1.13 24.03
N ARG A 97 0.62 0.70 25.27
CA ARG A 97 1.25 -0.60 25.56
C ARG A 97 0.39 -1.76 25.07
N ARG A 98 -0.92 -1.73 25.29
CA ARG A 98 -1.85 -2.74 24.74
C ARG A 98 -1.81 -2.79 23.22
N ALA A 99 -1.77 -1.65 22.54
CA ALA A 99 -1.64 -1.62 21.08
C ALA A 99 -0.30 -2.19 20.58
N ILE A 100 0.80 -1.91 21.28
CA ILE A 100 2.12 -2.48 20.98
C ILE A 100 2.11 -4.00 21.17
N GLU A 101 1.57 -4.50 22.29
CA GLU A 101 1.44 -5.93 22.57
C GLU A 101 0.55 -6.65 21.54
N ALA A 102 -0.52 -6.00 21.10
CA ALA A 102 -1.41 -6.49 20.06
C ALA A 102 -0.79 -6.45 18.64
N LYS A 103 0.41 -5.88 18.47
CA LYS A 103 1.10 -5.72 17.18
C LYS A 103 0.22 -5.07 16.12
N VAL A 104 -0.40 -3.93 16.48
CA VAL A 104 -1.14 -3.12 15.50
C VAL A 104 -0.28 -2.79 14.27
N ASP A 105 -0.93 -2.60 13.13
CA ASP A 105 -0.25 -2.28 11.86
C ASP A 105 0.43 -0.91 11.89
N LEU A 106 -0.12 0.02 12.68
CA LEU A 106 0.50 1.32 12.94
C LEU A 106 0.13 1.83 14.34
N LEU A 107 1.15 2.25 15.08
CA LEU A 107 1.01 3.01 16.30
C LEU A 107 1.10 4.52 16.02
N LEU A 108 0.12 5.27 16.49
CA LEU A 108 0.12 6.73 16.45
C LEU A 108 0.41 7.30 17.84
N VAL A 109 1.44 8.12 17.93
CA VAL A 109 1.79 8.82 19.17
C VAL A 109 1.85 10.32 18.88
N ASN A 110 0.94 11.09 19.47
CA ASN A 110 0.95 12.54 19.35
C ASN A 110 1.37 13.18 20.69
N LYS A 111 2.54 13.78 20.83
CA LYS A 111 3.59 14.19 19.88
C LYS A 111 4.97 14.07 20.51
N PHE A 112 6.04 14.10 19.71
CA PHE A 112 7.39 14.25 20.26
C PHE A 112 7.65 15.71 20.66
N SER A 113 7.83 15.96 21.95
CA SER A 113 8.05 17.27 22.52
C SER A 113 9.29 17.29 23.42
N LYS A 114 9.52 18.41 24.11
CA LYS A 114 10.62 18.53 25.09
C LYS A 114 10.52 17.52 26.22
N ALA A 115 9.32 17.05 26.57
CA ALA A 115 9.14 16.02 27.58
C ALA A 115 9.73 14.69 27.09
N GLU A 116 9.36 14.25 25.89
CA GLU A 116 9.86 13.01 25.28
C GLU A 116 11.38 13.06 25.04
N GLN A 117 11.90 14.22 24.64
CA GLN A 117 13.35 14.46 24.54
C GLN A 117 14.07 14.21 25.89
N ALA A 118 13.48 14.64 27.01
CA ALA A 118 14.04 14.47 28.34
C ALA A 118 13.88 13.04 28.90
N GLY A 119 13.20 12.14 28.16
CA GLY A 119 12.87 10.79 28.60
C GLY A 119 11.57 10.69 29.40
N ASP A 120 10.82 11.79 29.53
CA ASP A 120 9.49 11.83 30.12
C ASP A 120 8.41 11.64 29.04
N GLY A 121 7.15 11.92 29.37
CA GLY A 121 6.07 11.86 28.40
C GLY A 121 5.81 10.43 27.93
N LEU A 122 5.63 10.25 26.62
CA LEU A 122 5.42 8.94 25.99
C LEU A 122 6.71 8.34 25.39
N ALA A 123 7.89 8.83 25.80
CA ALA A 123 9.17 8.36 25.29
C ALA A 123 9.37 6.85 25.47
N ALA A 124 9.01 6.32 26.63
CA ALA A 124 9.15 4.89 26.93
C ALA A 124 8.29 4.02 25.99
N GLU A 125 7.07 4.43 25.69
CA GLU A 125 6.17 3.72 24.78
C GLU A 125 6.66 3.81 23.32
N MET A 126 7.18 4.98 22.90
CA MET A 126 7.77 5.13 21.58
C MET A 126 8.99 4.21 21.40
N LEU A 127 9.89 4.16 22.38
CA LEU A 127 11.06 3.28 22.35
C LEU A 127 10.64 1.80 22.39
N LEU A 128 9.62 1.45 23.19
CA LEU A 128 9.07 0.10 23.23
C LEU A 128 8.49 -0.32 21.88
N ALA A 129 7.75 0.56 21.20
CA ALA A 129 7.22 0.29 19.86
C ALA A 129 8.35 0.02 18.85
N MET A 130 9.41 0.83 18.89
CA MET A 130 10.59 0.66 18.04
C MET A 130 11.32 -0.67 18.34
N GLU A 131 11.55 -0.98 19.61
CA GLU A 131 12.16 -2.24 20.05
C GLU A 131 11.34 -3.45 19.58
N GLN A 132 10.02 -3.34 19.69
CA GLN A 132 9.07 -4.38 19.30
C GLN A 132 8.75 -4.43 17.80
N CYS A 133 9.42 -3.60 16.99
CA CYS A 133 9.23 -3.47 15.54
C CYS A 133 7.79 -3.14 15.12
N VAL A 134 7.04 -2.45 15.97
CA VAL A 134 5.71 -1.91 15.62
C VAL A 134 5.91 -0.59 14.87
N PRO A 135 5.34 -0.42 13.66
CA PRO A 135 5.41 0.85 12.94
C PRO A 135 4.90 2.01 13.79
N LEU A 136 5.61 3.13 13.78
CA LEU A 136 5.32 4.29 14.61
C LEU A 136 5.26 5.55 13.76
N LEU A 137 4.15 6.29 13.86
CA LEU A 137 4.03 7.63 13.29
C LEU A 137 3.76 8.64 14.41
N THR A 138 4.59 9.69 14.46
CA THR A 138 4.46 10.81 15.37
C THR A 138 4.51 12.15 14.63
N ALA A 139 4.40 13.24 15.37
CA ALA A 139 4.63 14.58 14.87
C ALA A 139 5.74 15.28 15.66
N VAL A 140 6.62 15.98 14.95
CA VAL A 140 7.80 16.64 15.48
C VAL A 140 7.78 18.12 15.05
N PRO A 141 7.80 19.08 15.99
CA PRO A 141 8.00 20.49 15.63
C PRO A 141 9.33 20.66 14.90
N ALA A 142 9.40 21.51 13.88
CA ALA A 142 10.64 21.76 13.13
C ALA A 142 11.85 22.10 14.04
N ALA A 143 11.62 22.75 15.17
CA ALA A 143 12.65 23.09 16.16
C ALA A 143 13.22 21.90 16.95
N LEU A 144 12.59 20.72 16.91
CA LEU A 144 13.02 19.50 17.64
C LEU A 144 13.48 18.37 16.71
N VAL A 145 13.78 18.69 15.44
CA VAL A 145 14.20 17.68 14.46
C VAL A 145 15.53 17.01 14.85
N ASP A 146 16.51 17.78 15.34
CA ASP A 146 17.80 17.23 15.77
C ASP A 146 17.65 16.32 17.00
N ASP A 147 16.78 16.72 17.93
CA ASP A 147 16.45 15.91 19.11
C ASP A 147 15.74 14.62 18.75
N TRP A 148 14.81 14.67 17.79
CA TRP A 148 14.16 13.49 17.24
C TRP A 148 15.15 12.55 16.53
N HIS A 149 16.09 13.12 15.78
CA HIS A 149 17.14 12.36 15.12
C HIS A 149 18.02 11.64 16.16
N ALA A 150 18.42 12.33 17.24
CA ALA A 150 19.15 11.74 18.35
C ALA A 150 18.34 10.63 19.06
N PHE A 151 17.08 10.90 19.38
CA PHE A 151 16.16 9.97 20.06
C PHE A 151 15.98 8.65 19.28
N THR A 152 15.84 8.72 17.95
CA THR A 152 15.66 7.54 17.09
C THR A 152 16.97 6.91 16.61
N GLY A 153 18.13 7.46 16.98
CA GLY A 153 19.42 7.04 16.46
C GLY A 153 19.51 7.18 14.92
N GLY A 154 18.87 8.20 14.35
CA GLY A 154 18.83 8.49 12.92
C GLY A 154 17.94 7.56 12.08
N ARG A 155 17.12 6.72 12.71
CA ARG A 155 16.24 5.76 11.99
C ARG A 155 14.87 6.35 11.63
N GLY A 156 14.45 7.44 12.28
CA GLY A 156 13.18 8.10 12.00
C GLY A 156 13.18 8.84 10.65
N ARG A 157 12.21 8.54 9.79
CA ARG A 157 12.00 9.28 8.53
C ARG A 157 11.26 10.58 8.80
N LEU A 158 11.81 11.70 8.34
CA LEU A 158 11.13 13.00 8.36
C LEU A 158 10.15 13.09 7.17
N LEU A 159 8.91 13.45 7.45
CA LEU A 159 7.81 13.46 6.49
C LEU A 159 7.24 14.87 6.33
N GLY A 160 6.85 15.21 5.10
CA GLY A 160 6.06 16.40 4.83
C GLY A 160 4.69 16.32 5.50
N ALA A 161 4.13 17.48 5.87
CA ALA A 161 2.79 17.59 6.46
C ALA A 161 1.68 17.52 5.40
N ASP A 162 1.68 16.45 4.61
CA ASP A 162 0.71 16.17 3.55
C ASP A 162 0.43 14.65 3.42
N MET A 163 -0.74 14.30 2.87
CA MET A 163 -1.19 12.91 2.78
C MET A 163 -0.31 12.06 1.84
N ALA A 164 0.18 12.63 0.75
CA ALA A 164 1.02 11.92 -0.21
C ALA A 164 2.37 11.51 0.43
N SER A 165 2.95 12.35 1.29
CA SER A 165 4.14 12.03 2.07
C SER A 165 3.91 10.86 3.03
N LEU A 166 2.74 10.77 3.66
CA LEU A 166 2.38 9.67 4.56
C LEU A 166 2.21 8.34 3.80
N TRP A 167 1.53 8.36 2.66
CA TRP A 167 1.38 7.16 1.83
C TRP A 167 2.69 6.68 1.21
N ARG A 168 3.56 7.59 0.76
CA ARG A 168 4.92 7.22 0.32
C ARG A 168 5.73 6.56 1.43
N TRP A 169 5.59 7.06 2.66
CA TRP A 169 6.25 6.48 3.83
C TRP A 169 5.68 5.11 4.21
N TRP A 170 4.34 4.97 4.23
CA TRP A 170 3.67 3.68 4.43
C TRP A 170 4.12 2.65 3.39
N GLY A 171 4.23 3.09 2.15
CA GLY A 171 4.98 2.42 1.10
C GLY A 171 4.30 1.18 0.51
N PRO A 172 4.79 0.72 -0.65
CA PRO A 172 4.13 -0.31 -1.46
C PRO A 172 4.25 -1.73 -0.92
N THR A 173 4.97 -1.97 0.18
CA THR A 173 5.02 -3.30 0.82
C THR A 173 3.68 -3.71 1.40
N HIS A 174 2.85 -2.75 1.82
CA HIS A 174 1.51 -2.99 2.36
C HIS A 174 0.46 -3.24 1.27
N LEU A 175 0.78 -2.97 0.00
CA LEU A 175 -0.14 -3.09 -1.14
C LEU A 175 -0.78 -4.49 -1.24
N TYR A 176 0.01 -5.55 -1.07
CA TYR A 176 -0.52 -6.92 -1.20
C TYR A 176 -1.58 -7.21 -0.15
N ARG A 177 -1.31 -6.82 1.10
CA ARG A 177 -2.29 -6.97 2.18
C ARG A 177 -3.51 -6.10 1.96
N ASP A 178 -3.34 -4.85 1.53
CA ASP A 178 -4.47 -3.96 1.21
C ASP A 178 -5.39 -4.53 0.13
N LEU A 179 -4.82 -5.17 -0.90
CA LEU A 179 -5.61 -5.86 -1.93
C LEU A 179 -6.35 -7.08 -1.38
N VAL A 180 -5.70 -7.88 -0.53
CA VAL A 180 -6.31 -9.06 0.10
C VAL A 180 -7.44 -8.65 1.04
N ASP A 181 -7.21 -7.67 1.91
CA ASP A 181 -8.19 -7.17 2.89
C ASP A 181 -9.36 -6.45 2.20
N SER A 182 -9.21 -6.07 0.92
CA SER A 182 -10.31 -5.51 0.12
C SER A 182 -11.29 -6.56 -0.41
N VAL A 183 -10.93 -7.84 -0.43
CA VAL A 183 -11.75 -8.89 -1.03
C VAL A 183 -12.97 -9.17 -0.16
N GLY A 184 -14.13 -8.79 -0.66
CA GLY A 184 -15.41 -9.01 -0.01
C GLY A 184 -15.91 -10.46 -0.08
N PRO A 185 -17.13 -10.71 0.44
CA PRO A 185 -17.73 -12.05 0.42
C PRO A 185 -18.00 -12.54 -1.00
N GLY A 186 -17.91 -13.86 -1.19
CA GLY A 186 -18.17 -14.52 -2.46
C GLY A 186 -17.28 -15.74 -2.64
N ASP A 187 -17.81 -16.77 -3.29
CA ASP A 187 -17.09 -18.03 -3.51
C ASP A 187 -16.62 -18.14 -4.97
N ALA A 188 -15.50 -18.83 -5.16
CA ALA A 188 -14.99 -19.15 -6.49
C ALA A 188 -15.90 -20.17 -7.19
N LYS A 189 -16.69 -19.73 -8.16
CA LYS A 189 -17.57 -20.60 -8.98
C LYS A 189 -16.79 -21.56 -9.86
N ARG A 190 -15.68 -21.08 -10.43
CA ARG A 190 -14.84 -21.84 -11.37
C ARG A 190 -13.40 -21.37 -11.26
N VAL A 191 -12.47 -22.32 -11.15
CA VAL A 191 -11.04 -22.06 -11.15
C VAL A 191 -10.38 -22.89 -12.25
N ILE A 192 -9.64 -22.24 -13.13
CA ILE A 192 -8.91 -22.89 -14.23
C ILE A 192 -7.44 -22.50 -14.13
N VAL A 193 -6.57 -23.50 -14.09
CA VAL A 193 -5.12 -23.31 -14.19
C VAL A 193 -4.70 -23.67 -15.61
N GLY A 194 -4.68 -22.68 -16.49
CA GLY A 194 -4.23 -22.82 -17.88
C GLY A 194 -2.72 -22.66 -18.02
N LEU A 195 -2.21 -22.91 -19.24
CA LEU A 195 -0.77 -22.85 -19.51
C LEU A 195 -0.17 -21.46 -19.27
N ASN A 196 -0.86 -20.41 -19.73
CA ASN A 196 -0.39 -19.03 -19.65
C ASN A 196 -1.11 -18.21 -18.56
N TRP A 197 -2.35 -18.59 -18.24
CA TRP A 197 -3.21 -17.83 -17.33
C TRP A 197 -3.91 -18.74 -16.33
N ILE A 198 -4.07 -18.22 -15.12
CA ILE A 198 -5.00 -18.73 -14.12
C ILE A 198 -6.24 -17.85 -14.18
N MET A 199 -7.42 -18.47 -14.16
CA MET A 199 -8.71 -17.81 -14.13
C MET A 199 -9.46 -18.21 -12.85
N VAL A 200 -10.00 -17.23 -12.14
CA VAL A 200 -10.95 -17.44 -11.05
C VAL A 200 -12.22 -16.66 -11.38
N GLU A 201 -13.34 -17.35 -11.42
CA GLU A 201 -14.66 -16.77 -11.59
C GLU A 201 -15.36 -16.65 -10.24
N GLY A 202 -15.75 -15.44 -9.88
CA GLY A 202 -16.49 -15.13 -8.66
C GLY A 202 -17.99 -14.91 -8.90
N PRO A 203 -18.70 -14.37 -7.90
CA PRO A 203 -20.10 -13.98 -8.06
C PRO A 203 -20.29 -12.91 -9.14
N ASP A 204 -19.45 -11.86 -9.10
CA ASP A 204 -19.67 -10.60 -9.83
C ASP A 204 -18.61 -10.30 -10.90
N GLY A 205 -17.61 -11.17 -11.08
CA GLY A 205 -16.49 -10.91 -12.00
C GLY A 205 -15.60 -12.12 -12.24
N ILE A 206 -14.62 -11.93 -13.13
CA ILE A 206 -13.57 -12.90 -13.41
C ILE A 206 -12.22 -12.21 -13.25
N GLY A 207 -11.35 -12.85 -12.48
CA GLY A 207 -9.97 -12.43 -12.33
C GLY A 207 -9.02 -13.36 -13.05
N LEU A 208 -7.96 -12.76 -13.57
CA LEU A 208 -6.88 -13.44 -14.24
C LEU A 208 -5.56 -13.19 -13.51
N ALA A 209 -4.63 -14.12 -13.63
CA ALA A 209 -3.24 -13.95 -13.23
C ALA A 209 -2.33 -14.74 -14.18
N GLN A 210 -1.09 -14.30 -14.39
CA GLN A 210 -0.15 -15.07 -15.20
C GLN A 210 0.19 -16.38 -14.48
N THR A 211 0.13 -17.50 -15.19
CA THR A 211 0.59 -18.79 -14.66
C THR A 211 2.11 -18.72 -14.41
N PRO A 212 2.58 -19.03 -13.19
CA PRO A 212 4.01 -19.02 -12.89
C PRO A 212 4.80 -20.01 -13.74
N GLU A 213 6.06 -19.67 -14.04
CA GLU A 213 6.97 -20.61 -14.71
C GLU A 213 7.23 -21.84 -13.82
N ARG A 214 7.21 -23.04 -14.42
CA ARG A 214 7.54 -24.30 -13.73
C ARG A 214 9.05 -24.48 -13.62
N THR A 215 9.74 -23.61 -12.88
CA THR A 215 11.22 -23.63 -12.77
C THR A 215 11.74 -24.08 -11.40
N ALA A 216 10.88 -24.43 -10.45
CA ALA A 216 11.29 -24.89 -9.11
C ALA A 216 10.68 -26.27 -8.72
N PRO A 217 11.38 -27.09 -7.91
CA PRO A 217 10.86 -28.36 -7.38
C PRO A 217 9.70 -28.17 -6.37
N VAL A 218 9.31 -26.92 -6.11
CA VAL A 218 8.29 -26.46 -5.14
C VAL A 218 6.86 -26.62 -5.66
N CYS A 219 6.65 -27.04 -6.93
CA CYS A 219 5.33 -27.50 -7.39
C CYS A 219 4.95 -28.87 -6.76
N ARG A 220 4.99 -28.96 -5.44
CA ARG A 220 4.50 -30.08 -4.61
C ARG A 220 3.51 -29.49 -3.60
N GLY A 221 2.35 -29.03 -4.07
CA GLY A 221 1.30 -28.46 -3.21
C GLY A 221 -0.07 -28.43 -3.89
N ALA A 222 -1.01 -29.20 -3.32
CA ALA A 222 -2.45 -29.34 -3.60
C ALA A 222 -2.96 -28.96 -5.01
N ALA A 223 -2.95 -29.94 -5.93
CA ALA A 223 -3.80 -29.86 -7.10
C ALA A 223 -5.27 -30.01 -6.69
N GLY A 224 -6.11 -29.01 -7.01
CA GLY A 224 -7.56 -29.07 -6.85
C GLY A 224 -8.11 -28.53 -5.52
N GLY A 225 -9.44 -28.43 -5.44
CA GLY A 225 -10.14 -27.93 -4.24
C GLY A 225 -10.26 -26.41 -4.14
N TRP A 226 -9.96 -25.66 -5.20
CA TRP A 226 -10.09 -24.20 -5.22
C TRP A 226 -11.53 -23.73 -5.49
N THR A 227 -12.26 -24.45 -6.33
CA THR A 227 -13.67 -24.18 -6.63
C THR A 227 -14.52 -24.37 -5.37
N GLY A 228 -15.44 -23.45 -5.12
CA GLY A 228 -16.33 -23.41 -3.96
C GLY A 228 -15.71 -22.79 -2.71
N ARG A 229 -14.43 -22.40 -2.73
CA ARG A 229 -13.81 -21.69 -1.60
C ARG A 229 -14.09 -20.20 -1.64
N PRO A 230 -14.16 -19.52 -0.48
CA PRO A 230 -14.27 -18.06 -0.42
C PRO A 230 -13.11 -17.37 -1.16
N LEU A 231 -13.43 -16.36 -1.96
CA LEU A 231 -12.43 -15.56 -2.67
C LEU A 231 -11.42 -14.93 -1.71
N ALA A 232 -11.88 -14.44 -0.56
CA ALA A 232 -11.03 -13.87 0.47
C ALA A 232 -10.01 -14.88 1.03
N GLU A 233 -10.38 -16.16 1.13
CA GLU A 233 -9.48 -17.23 1.56
C GLU A 233 -8.43 -17.53 0.48
N LEU A 234 -8.85 -17.61 -0.78
CA LEU A 234 -7.94 -17.80 -1.92
C LEU A 234 -6.95 -16.64 -2.05
N ALA A 235 -7.43 -15.40 -1.87
CA ALA A 235 -6.62 -14.19 -1.95
C ALA A 235 -5.47 -14.18 -0.94
N GLN A 236 -5.58 -14.85 0.22
CA GLN A 236 -4.47 -15.01 1.18
C GLN A 236 -3.21 -15.61 0.57
N GLY A 237 -3.34 -16.39 -0.52
CA GLY A 237 -2.20 -16.89 -1.29
C GLY A 237 -1.25 -15.77 -1.75
N MET A 238 -1.76 -14.55 -1.98
CA MET A 238 -0.97 -13.36 -2.31
C MET A 238 0.02 -12.95 -1.22
N LEU A 239 -0.14 -13.42 0.01
CA LEU A 239 0.75 -13.14 1.15
C LEU A 239 1.82 -14.22 1.33
N GLY A 240 1.66 -15.40 0.72
CA GLY A 240 2.63 -16.51 0.76
C GLY A 240 3.66 -16.52 -0.38
N TRP A 241 4.64 -17.41 -0.27
CA TRP A 241 5.73 -17.56 -1.25
C TRP A 241 5.53 -18.73 -2.23
N ASP A 242 4.45 -19.50 -2.11
CA ASP A 242 4.10 -20.51 -3.12
C ASP A 242 3.61 -19.83 -4.40
N PRO A 243 4.30 -19.98 -5.55
CA PRO A 243 3.97 -19.23 -6.75
C PRO A 243 2.55 -19.52 -7.28
N LEU A 244 2.10 -20.78 -7.18
CA LEU A 244 0.80 -21.18 -7.69
C LEU A 244 -0.32 -20.59 -6.82
N ALA A 245 -0.24 -20.74 -5.50
CA ALA A 245 -1.18 -20.15 -4.56
C ALA A 245 -1.20 -18.61 -4.67
N ALA A 246 -0.04 -17.97 -4.85
CA ALA A 246 0.03 -16.53 -5.08
C ALA A 246 -0.70 -16.11 -6.35
N ALA A 247 -0.49 -16.82 -7.47
CA ALA A 247 -1.18 -16.53 -8.72
C ALA A 247 -2.69 -16.80 -8.65
N VAL A 248 -3.13 -17.89 -7.98
CA VAL A 248 -4.55 -18.14 -7.68
C VAL A 248 -5.13 -17.02 -6.82
N GLY A 249 -4.39 -16.57 -5.81
CA GLY A 249 -4.82 -15.46 -4.93
C GLY A 249 -4.98 -14.15 -5.68
N ILE A 250 -4.07 -13.82 -6.60
CA ILE A 250 -4.20 -12.64 -7.47
C ILE A 250 -5.44 -12.77 -8.36
N ALA A 251 -5.66 -13.94 -8.98
CA ALA A 251 -6.85 -14.17 -9.78
C ALA A 251 -8.13 -14.06 -8.93
N ALA A 252 -8.13 -14.54 -7.69
CA ALA A 252 -9.28 -14.41 -6.77
C ALA A 252 -9.55 -12.95 -6.38
N ALA A 253 -8.52 -12.16 -6.05
CA ALA A 253 -8.66 -10.74 -5.77
C ALA A 253 -9.14 -9.96 -7.01
N ASN A 254 -8.64 -10.33 -8.19
CA ASN A 254 -9.10 -9.78 -9.46
C ASN A 254 -10.55 -10.19 -9.77
N ALA A 255 -11.02 -11.36 -9.36
CA ALA A 255 -12.41 -11.75 -9.55
C ALA A 255 -13.39 -10.86 -8.77
N PHE A 256 -12.94 -10.31 -7.64
CA PHE A 256 -13.69 -9.34 -6.85
C PHE A 256 -13.60 -7.91 -7.42
N THR A 257 -12.43 -7.49 -7.91
CA THR A 257 -12.21 -6.11 -8.39
C THR A 257 -12.59 -5.91 -9.87
N ASN A 258 -12.37 -6.90 -10.72
CA ASN A 258 -12.64 -6.85 -12.17
C ASN A 258 -14.07 -7.34 -12.45
N ARG A 259 -15.04 -6.62 -11.88
CA ARG A 259 -16.47 -6.93 -11.99
C ARG A 259 -17.00 -6.75 -13.40
N PHE A 260 -17.99 -7.55 -13.78
CA PHE A 260 -18.67 -7.45 -15.08
C PHE A 260 -19.28 -6.05 -15.30
N ASP A 261 -19.85 -5.48 -14.23
CA ASP A 261 -20.54 -4.18 -14.20
C ASP A 261 -19.61 -2.97 -13.99
N LEU A 262 -18.29 -3.18 -13.92
CA LEU A 262 -17.34 -2.11 -13.61
C LEU A 262 -17.37 -1.00 -14.66
N ALA A 263 -17.78 0.20 -14.27
CA ALA A 263 -17.62 1.41 -15.08
C ALA A 263 -16.14 1.78 -15.17
N ALA A 264 -15.56 1.66 -16.35
CA ALA A 264 -14.14 1.93 -16.62
C ALA A 264 -13.97 2.46 -18.04
N LEU A 265 -12.87 3.15 -18.29
CA LEU A 265 -12.54 3.63 -19.63
C LEU A 265 -12.10 2.46 -20.52
N ASP A 266 -12.58 2.44 -21.76
CA ASP A 266 -12.14 1.50 -22.80
C ASP A 266 -10.94 2.08 -23.54
N VAL A 267 -9.83 2.22 -22.82
CA VAL A 267 -8.55 2.71 -23.35
C VAL A 267 -7.44 1.71 -23.09
N ASN A 268 -6.46 1.64 -23.99
CA ASN A 268 -5.31 0.77 -23.82
C ASN A 268 -4.33 1.36 -22.79
N GLY A 269 -3.99 0.57 -21.77
CA GLY A 269 -3.06 0.99 -20.73
C GLY A 269 -1.67 1.41 -21.22
N LEU A 270 -1.20 0.90 -22.36
CA LEU A 270 0.08 1.34 -22.94
C LEU A 270 0.06 2.78 -23.45
N ASP A 271 -1.13 3.30 -23.77
CA ASP A 271 -1.29 4.64 -24.32
C ASP A 271 -1.64 5.66 -23.19
N SER A 272 -1.72 5.20 -21.94
CA SER A 272 -2.32 5.95 -20.82
C SER A 272 -1.44 7.07 -20.23
N LEU A 273 -0.12 7.01 -20.42
CA LEU A 273 0.82 7.99 -19.84
C LEU A 273 1.45 8.93 -20.88
N GLY A 274 1.03 8.81 -22.15
CA GLY A 274 1.74 9.41 -23.28
C GLY A 274 3.10 8.73 -23.53
N ALA A 275 3.99 9.43 -24.21
CA ALA A 275 5.32 8.95 -24.56
C ALA A 275 6.40 10.00 -24.23
N PRO A 276 6.68 10.28 -22.94
CA PRO A 276 7.75 11.19 -22.56
C PRO A 276 9.14 10.61 -22.91
N ASP A 277 10.14 11.49 -22.96
CA ASP A 277 11.51 11.13 -23.35
C ASP A 277 12.11 10.01 -22.49
N ARG A 278 11.75 9.96 -21.20
CA ARG A 278 12.24 8.96 -20.23
C ARG A 278 11.17 7.96 -19.83
N MET A 279 10.60 7.29 -20.82
CA MET A 279 9.67 6.17 -20.65
C MET A 279 10.41 4.86 -20.38
N VAL A 280 10.09 4.20 -19.26
CA VAL A 280 10.57 2.85 -18.95
C VAL A 280 9.40 1.87 -18.94
N VAL A 281 9.58 0.69 -19.53
CA VAL A 281 8.55 -0.36 -19.60
C VAL A 281 9.10 -1.64 -18.98
N ILE A 282 8.44 -2.10 -17.92
CA ILE A 282 8.73 -3.39 -17.28
C ILE A 282 7.84 -4.46 -17.92
N GLY A 283 8.47 -5.38 -18.63
CA GLY A 283 7.83 -6.46 -19.38
C GLY A 283 7.76 -6.17 -20.88
N ALA A 284 8.09 -7.17 -21.70
CA ALA A 284 8.01 -7.08 -23.15
C ALA A 284 6.57 -7.26 -23.65
N PHE A 285 5.85 -6.15 -23.84
CA PHE A 285 4.51 -6.17 -24.42
C PHE A 285 4.54 -6.41 -25.95
N PRO A 286 3.60 -7.20 -26.51
CA PRO A 286 3.53 -7.37 -27.96
C PRO A 286 3.20 -6.06 -28.69
N GLY A 287 4.02 -5.69 -29.69
CA GLY A 287 3.83 -4.46 -30.48
C GLY A 287 4.32 -3.17 -29.80
N LEU A 288 5.13 -3.30 -28.74
CA LEU A 288 5.61 -2.15 -27.96
C LEU A 288 6.46 -1.18 -28.79
N ALA A 289 7.36 -1.68 -29.64
CA ALA A 289 8.26 -0.84 -30.45
C ALA A 289 7.52 0.09 -31.42
N GLU A 290 6.36 -0.32 -31.92
CA GLU A 290 5.52 0.50 -32.81
C GLU A 290 4.73 1.56 -32.03
N ARG A 291 4.31 1.23 -30.80
CA ARG A 291 3.44 2.09 -29.97
C ARG A 291 4.21 3.12 -29.16
N LEU A 292 5.34 2.71 -28.57
CA LEU A 292 6.19 3.54 -27.73
C LEU A 292 7.63 3.50 -28.28
N PRO A 293 7.87 4.08 -29.47
CA PRO A 293 9.20 4.12 -30.05
C PRO A 293 10.13 4.91 -29.12
N GLY A 294 11.23 4.29 -28.69
CA GLY A 294 12.21 4.90 -27.78
C GLY A 294 12.03 4.55 -26.30
N ALA A 295 10.98 3.83 -25.92
CA ALA A 295 10.84 3.32 -24.55
C ALA A 295 11.98 2.37 -24.18
N VAL A 296 12.54 2.55 -22.98
CA VAL A 296 13.54 1.64 -22.41
C VAL A 296 12.82 0.44 -21.83
N VAL A 297 13.07 -0.76 -22.37
CA VAL A 297 12.37 -1.98 -21.96
C VAL A 297 13.25 -2.80 -21.03
N ILE A 298 12.72 -3.15 -19.87
CA ILE A 298 13.32 -4.09 -18.92
C ILE A 298 12.48 -5.37 -18.92
N ASP A 299 13.11 -6.51 -19.18
CA ASP A 299 12.44 -7.82 -19.13
C ASP A 299 13.33 -8.87 -18.45
N ARG A 300 12.72 -9.93 -17.92
CA ARG A 300 13.46 -11.06 -17.34
C ARG A 300 14.16 -11.92 -18.39
N ARG A 301 13.69 -11.85 -19.64
CA ARG A 301 14.26 -12.53 -20.81
C ARG A 301 14.47 -11.47 -21.90
N PRO A 302 15.43 -10.55 -21.72
CA PRO A 302 15.59 -9.40 -22.59
C PRO A 302 15.94 -9.83 -24.02
N GLY A 303 15.21 -9.29 -24.99
CA GLY A 303 15.58 -9.36 -26.40
C GLY A 303 16.67 -8.34 -26.77
N PRO A 304 17.05 -8.27 -28.06
CA PRO A 304 17.97 -7.24 -28.55
C PRO A 304 17.49 -5.83 -28.21
N GLY A 305 18.37 -5.01 -27.64
CA GLY A 305 18.06 -3.63 -27.24
C GLY A 305 17.25 -3.49 -25.95
N GLN A 306 16.95 -4.59 -25.26
CA GLN A 306 16.26 -4.59 -23.95
C GLN A 306 17.26 -4.85 -22.82
N TYR A 307 16.86 -4.49 -21.60
CA TYR A 307 17.67 -4.60 -20.40
C TYR A 307 17.19 -5.72 -19.49
N PRO A 308 18.09 -6.39 -18.75
CA PRO A 308 17.71 -7.39 -17.76
C PRO A 308 17.09 -6.73 -16.52
N ALA A 309 16.42 -7.52 -15.67
CA ALA A 309 15.68 -7.02 -14.51
C ALA A 309 16.54 -6.19 -13.54
N GLU A 310 17.81 -6.55 -13.38
CA GLU A 310 18.81 -5.89 -12.53
C GLU A 310 19.12 -4.45 -12.96
N ALA A 311 18.79 -4.07 -14.20
CA ALA A 311 18.94 -2.70 -14.67
C ALA A 311 17.90 -1.74 -14.06
N ALA A 312 16.87 -2.25 -13.40
CA ALA A 312 15.80 -1.45 -12.78
C ALA A 312 16.36 -0.40 -11.81
N ASP A 313 17.33 -0.76 -10.95
CA ASP A 313 17.96 0.15 -9.98
C ASP A 313 18.65 1.37 -10.62
N TRP A 314 19.03 1.28 -11.89
CA TRP A 314 19.73 2.34 -12.62
C TRP A 314 18.79 3.18 -13.50
N LEU A 315 17.75 2.55 -14.05
CA LEU A 315 16.88 3.14 -15.05
C LEU A 315 15.63 3.77 -14.43
N LEU A 316 15.01 3.13 -13.43
CA LEU A 316 13.78 3.62 -12.81
C LEU A 316 13.92 4.94 -12.03
N PRO A 317 15.03 5.23 -11.31
CA PRO A 317 15.17 6.49 -10.59
C PRO A 317 15.16 7.74 -11.48
N GLN A 318 15.38 7.57 -12.78
CA GLN A 318 15.45 8.66 -13.77
C GLN A 318 14.21 8.73 -14.67
N ALA A 319 13.28 7.78 -14.52
CA ALA A 319 12.10 7.67 -15.36
C ALA A 319 11.10 8.79 -15.06
N GLU A 320 10.50 9.35 -16.12
CA GLU A 320 9.37 10.27 -15.98
C GLU A 320 8.05 9.50 -15.94
N ALA A 321 7.97 8.41 -16.71
CA ALA A 321 6.83 7.51 -16.75
C ALA A 321 7.30 6.05 -16.77
N VAL A 322 6.55 5.19 -16.08
CA VAL A 322 6.81 3.76 -16.01
C VAL A 322 5.55 2.96 -16.29
N ILE A 323 5.59 2.08 -17.28
CA ILE A 323 4.57 1.07 -17.49
C ILE A 323 5.06 -0.25 -16.91
N VAL A 324 4.30 -0.83 -15.99
CA VAL A 324 4.64 -2.08 -15.32
C VAL A 324 3.66 -3.17 -15.71
N THR A 325 4.16 -4.30 -16.19
CA THR A 325 3.34 -5.51 -16.39
C THR A 325 2.67 -5.96 -15.10
N ALA A 326 1.39 -6.35 -15.18
CA ALA A 326 0.65 -6.91 -14.06
C ALA A 326 1.29 -8.19 -13.48
N SER A 327 2.12 -8.90 -14.24
CA SER A 327 2.85 -10.06 -13.74
C SER A 327 3.89 -9.73 -12.65
N ALA A 328 4.25 -8.45 -12.49
CA ALA A 328 5.04 -7.97 -11.37
C ALA A 328 4.37 -8.24 -10.01
N LEU A 329 3.03 -8.37 -9.98
CA LEU A 329 2.30 -8.82 -8.79
C LEU A 329 2.64 -10.29 -8.47
N ALA A 330 2.51 -11.16 -9.47
CA ALA A 330 2.66 -12.61 -9.33
C ALA A 330 4.08 -13.03 -8.95
N ASN A 331 5.10 -12.33 -9.48
CA ASN A 331 6.50 -12.60 -9.16
C ASN A 331 7.06 -11.74 -8.00
N ARG A 332 6.20 -11.01 -7.27
CA ARG A 332 6.55 -10.21 -6.08
C ARG A 332 7.53 -9.05 -6.31
N THR A 333 7.69 -8.58 -7.55
CA THR A 333 8.62 -7.47 -7.86
C THR A 333 7.97 -6.09 -7.80
N LEU A 334 6.63 -5.98 -7.88
CA LEU A 334 5.95 -4.68 -8.00
C LEU A 334 6.34 -3.69 -6.90
N ALA A 335 6.33 -4.11 -5.64
CA ALA A 335 6.64 -3.21 -4.52
C ALA A 335 8.08 -2.64 -4.58
N HIS A 336 9.03 -3.41 -5.12
CA HIS A 336 10.39 -2.95 -5.31
C HIS A 336 10.47 -1.93 -6.47
N LEU A 337 9.81 -2.23 -7.60
CA LEU A 337 9.76 -1.33 -8.76
C LEU A 337 9.15 0.03 -8.39
N LEU A 338 8.05 0.04 -7.61
CA LEU A 338 7.42 1.27 -7.12
C LEU A 338 8.36 2.09 -6.23
N ARG A 339 9.20 1.45 -5.39
CA ARG A 339 10.19 2.16 -4.56
C ARG A 339 11.32 2.78 -5.38
N LEU A 340 11.69 2.17 -6.51
CA LEU A 340 12.75 2.69 -7.38
C LEU A 340 12.28 3.86 -8.25
N ALA A 341 10.96 4.01 -8.46
CA ALA A 341 10.37 5.05 -9.30
C ALA A 341 9.48 6.04 -8.51
N PRO A 342 9.93 6.64 -7.39
CA PRO A 342 9.05 7.39 -6.47
C PRO A 342 8.51 8.72 -7.06
N PHE A 343 9.04 9.18 -8.19
CA PHE A 343 8.65 10.43 -8.85
C PHE A 343 8.08 10.20 -10.26
N ALA A 344 8.03 8.95 -10.73
CA ALA A 344 7.50 8.66 -12.04
C ALA A 344 5.97 8.54 -11.99
N ARG A 345 5.32 8.85 -13.11
CA ARG A 345 3.92 8.49 -13.34
C ARG A 345 3.86 7.01 -13.69
N ILE A 346 3.06 6.21 -12.98
CA ILE A 346 3.11 4.74 -13.09
C ILE A 346 1.78 4.15 -13.56
N ALA A 347 1.84 3.28 -14.57
CA ALA A 347 0.71 2.50 -15.04
C ALA A 347 0.95 1.00 -14.81
N LEU A 348 0.02 0.31 -14.15
CA LEU A 348 0.00 -1.15 -14.04
C LEU A 348 -0.87 -1.73 -15.15
N VAL A 349 -0.29 -2.52 -16.05
CA VAL A 349 -0.94 -2.94 -17.29
C VAL A 349 -0.87 -4.45 -17.50
N GLY A 350 -1.99 -5.06 -17.83
CA GLY A 350 -2.06 -6.44 -18.32
C GLY A 350 -3.30 -7.19 -17.84
N PRO A 351 -3.61 -8.37 -18.40
CA PRO A 351 -4.82 -9.14 -18.06
C PRO A 351 -4.99 -9.41 -16.55
N GLY A 352 -3.89 -9.56 -15.81
CA GLY A 352 -3.92 -9.77 -14.37
C GLY A 352 -3.82 -8.51 -13.51
N ALA A 353 -4.05 -7.32 -14.07
CA ALA A 353 -4.09 -6.08 -13.30
C ALA A 353 -5.38 -6.00 -12.47
N PRO A 354 -5.31 -5.73 -11.15
CA PRO A 354 -6.48 -5.42 -10.34
C PRO A 354 -7.06 -4.07 -10.75
N LEU A 355 -8.36 -4.03 -11.03
CA LEU A 355 -9.08 -2.80 -11.34
C LEU A 355 -9.62 -2.17 -10.06
N SER A 356 -8.69 -1.69 -9.22
CA SER A 356 -9.01 -1.11 -7.91
C SER A 356 -8.42 0.29 -7.74
N PRO A 357 -9.22 1.29 -7.33
CA PRO A 357 -8.71 2.62 -6.95
C PRO A 357 -7.73 2.59 -5.78
N ARG A 358 -7.68 1.50 -5.01
CA ARG A 358 -6.72 1.33 -3.91
C ARG A 358 -5.27 1.49 -4.36
N LEU A 359 -4.97 1.10 -5.60
CA LEU A 359 -3.62 1.19 -6.17
C LEU A 359 -3.07 2.63 -6.21
N PHE A 360 -3.95 3.63 -6.29
CA PHE A 360 -3.58 5.04 -6.47
C PHE A 360 -2.77 5.60 -5.29
N GLU A 361 -3.13 5.20 -4.06
CA GLU A 361 -2.39 5.62 -2.86
C GLU A 361 -0.97 5.03 -2.78
N TYR A 362 -0.65 4.01 -3.59
CA TYR A 362 0.69 3.44 -3.68
C TYR A 362 1.51 3.98 -4.86
N GLY A 363 1.06 5.09 -5.48
CA GLY A 363 1.76 5.75 -6.59
C GLY A 363 1.51 5.13 -7.97
N ILE A 364 0.58 4.19 -8.09
CA ILE A 364 0.14 3.68 -9.39
C ILE A 364 -0.96 4.61 -9.89
N GLY A 365 -0.64 5.56 -10.77
CA GLY A 365 -1.61 6.52 -11.30
C GLY A 365 -2.64 5.92 -12.28
N VAL A 366 -2.32 4.80 -12.92
CA VAL A 366 -3.22 4.10 -13.86
C VAL A 366 -3.20 2.59 -13.62
N THR A 367 -4.36 1.95 -13.63
CA THR A 367 -4.45 0.47 -13.74
C THR A 367 -5.30 0.09 -14.95
N SER A 368 -4.78 -0.80 -15.80
CA SER A 368 -5.41 -1.23 -17.04
C SER A 368 -5.38 -2.75 -17.18
N GLY A 369 -6.57 -3.34 -17.17
CA GLY A 369 -6.77 -4.79 -17.17
C GLY A 369 -7.84 -5.21 -18.16
N LEU A 370 -8.45 -6.37 -17.88
CA LEU A 370 -9.53 -6.93 -18.66
C LEU A 370 -10.77 -7.17 -17.78
N VAL A 371 -11.94 -6.91 -18.35
CA VAL A 371 -13.23 -7.34 -17.81
C VAL A 371 -13.85 -8.33 -18.77
N ALA A 372 -14.20 -9.51 -18.27
CA ALA A 372 -14.79 -10.57 -19.08
C ALA A 372 -16.18 -10.18 -19.62
N THR A 373 -16.43 -10.49 -20.89
CA THR A 373 -17.72 -10.29 -21.57
C THR A 373 -18.34 -11.62 -22.00
N ASP A 374 -17.53 -12.68 -22.14
CA ASP A 374 -17.98 -14.05 -22.37
C ASP A 374 -17.21 -15.00 -21.41
N PRO A 375 -17.77 -15.24 -20.20
CA PRO A 375 -17.17 -16.13 -19.20
C PRO A 375 -16.80 -17.52 -19.72
N ASP A 376 -17.67 -18.16 -20.49
CA ASP A 376 -17.46 -19.53 -20.95
C ASP A 376 -16.48 -19.62 -22.11
N GLY A 377 -16.51 -18.65 -23.02
CA GLY A 377 -15.48 -18.51 -24.06
C GLY A 377 -14.10 -18.25 -23.45
N LEU A 378 -14.02 -17.35 -22.47
CA LEU A 378 -12.78 -17.08 -21.75
C LEU A 378 -12.27 -18.33 -21.03
N ALA A 379 -13.14 -19.08 -20.35
CA ALA A 379 -12.80 -20.32 -19.67
C ALA A 379 -12.19 -21.36 -20.62
N ARG A 380 -12.82 -21.59 -21.77
CA ARG A 380 -12.29 -22.49 -22.81
C ARG A 380 -10.93 -22.03 -23.32
N ALA A 381 -10.81 -20.73 -23.64
CA ALA A 381 -9.56 -20.16 -24.14
C ALA A 381 -8.40 -20.33 -23.14
N VAL A 382 -8.65 -20.05 -21.84
CA VAL A 382 -7.64 -20.24 -20.79
C VAL A 382 -7.25 -21.72 -20.66
N ALA A 383 -8.23 -22.63 -20.68
CA ALA A 383 -7.97 -24.07 -20.60
C ALA A 383 -7.16 -24.59 -21.80
N GLU A 384 -7.34 -24.01 -22.98
CA GLU A 384 -6.63 -24.35 -24.22
C GLU A 384 -5.28 -23.62 -24.38
N GLY A 385 -4.88 -22.80 -23.39
CA GLY A 385 -3.57 -22.15 -23.37
C GLY A 385 -3.50 -20.82 -24.13
N ALA A 386 -4.60 -20.08 -24.21
CA ALA A 386 -4.67 -18.75 -24.82
C ALA A 386 -3.53 -17.82 -24.39
N GLY A 387 -2.99 -17.04 -25.33
CA GLY A 387 -2.08 -15.93 -25.05
C GLY A 387 -2.84 -14.64 -24.72
N ALA A 388 -2.11 -13.59 -24.33
CA ALA A 388 -2.72 -12.29 -23.96
C ALA A 388 -3.62 -11.67 -25.05
N ARG A 389 -3.28 -11.90 -26.34
CA ARG A 389 -4.07 -11.40 -27.48
C ARG A 389 -5.39 -12.15 -27.66
N ASP A 390 -5.40 -13.45 -27.37
CA ASP A 390 -6.58 -14.30 -27.55
C ASP A 390 -7.67 -13.96 -26.52
N LEU A 391 -7.27 -13.60 -25.30
CA LEU A 391 -8.19 -13.21 -24.23
C LEU A 391 -9.07 -12.00 -24.62
N LYS A 392 -8.56 -11.09 -25.47
CA LYS A 392 -9.28 -9.89 -25.91
C LYS A 392 -10.56 -10.19 -26.71
N ARG A 393 -10.74 -11.43 -27.20
CA ARG A 393 -11.98 -11.85 -27.87
C ARG A 393 -13.15 -12.07 -26.91
N TYR A 394 -12.84 -12.32 -25.64
CA TYR A 394 -13.80 -12.69 -24.59
C TYR A 394 -13.85 -11.66 -23.45
N CYS A 395 -13.10 -10.57 -23.60
CA CYS A 395 -12.99 -9.49 -22.64
C CYS A 395 -12.99 -8.14 -23.34
N ARG A 396 -13.48 -7.10 -22.65
CA ARG A 396 -13.20 -5.71 -23.02
C ARG A 396 -12.00 -5.18 -22.23
N GLN A 397 -11.35 -4.15 -22.75
CA GLN A 397 -10.37 -3.41 -21.96
C GLN A 397 -11.10 -2.58 -20.90
N ALA A 398 -10.43 -2.39 -19.77
CA ALA A 398 -10.93 -1.57 -18.69
C ALA A 398 -9.76 -0.87 -18.01
N THR A 399 -9.82 0.45 -17.95
CA THR A 399 -8.78 1.29 -17.38
C THR A 399 -9.36 2.25 -16.36
N LEU A 400 -8.73 2.30 -15.19
CA LEU A 400 -9.00 3.28 -14.14
C LEU A 400 -7.83 4.25 -14.06
N ILE A 401 -8.15 5.55 -14.04
CA ILE A 401 -7.17 6.64 -13.96
C ILE A 401 -7.37 7.36 -12.63
N GLY A 402 -6.28 7.48 -11.88
CA GLY A 402 -6.22 8.18 -10.61
C GLY A 402 -6.52 9.66 -10.75
N PRO A 403 -7.01 10.32 -9.70
CA PRO A 403 -7.42 11.72 -9.76
C PRO A 403 -6.27 12.66 -10.18
N GLU A 404 -5.02 12.34 -9.82
CA GLU A 404 -3.84 13.13 -10.18
C GLU A 404 -3.39 12.95 -11.64
N GLU A 405 -3.84 11.90 -12.33
CA GLU A 405 -3.50 11.59 -13.73
C GLU A 405 -4.65 11.94 -14.70
N ARG A 406 -5.74 12.55 -14.20
CA ARG A 406 -6.81 13.02 -15.09
C ARG A 406 -6.32 14.28 -15.85
N PRO A 407 -6.56 14.35 -17.18
CA PRO A 407 -6.14 15.48 -17.99
C PRO A 407 -6.84 16.79 -17.61
#